data_AF-A0A2D9B6P7-F1
#
_entry.id   AF-A0A2D9B6P7-F1
#
_cell.length_a   1.000
_cell.length_b   1.000
_cell.length_c   1.000
_cell.angle_alpha   90.00
_cell.angle_beta   90.00
_cell.angle_gamma   90.00
#
_symmetry.space_group_name_H-M   'P 1'
#
loop_
_entity.id
_entity.type
_entity.pdbx_description
1 polymer ?
#
loop_
_entity_poly.entity_id
_entity_poly.type
_entity_poly.pdbx_seq_one_letter_code
_entity_poly.pdbx_strand_id
1 'polypeptide(L)'
;MKTSLGIIEILGIAFVILKLMGYIDWSWWLVTLPLYGPLALLFIVTILVPLIAYPFRRKKIKELEKRMAEYNERRSQSPRFKSRFQKRLEELERERNLKNK
;
A
#
# COMPACT_ATOMS: atom_id res chain seq x y z
N MET A 1 0.07 -22.06 -35.01
CA MET A 1 -0.86 -21.30 -34.16
C MET A 1 -1.08 -22.07 -32.87
N LYS A 2 -0.71 -21.52 -31.71
CA LYS A 2 -0.95 -22.18 -30.41
C LYS A 2 -2.34 -21.77 -29.93
N THR A 3 -3.38 -22.54 -30.25
CA THR A 3 -4.70 -22.39 -29.64
C THR A 3 -4.72 -23.15 -28.32
N SER A 4 -4.00 -22.63 -27.33
CA SER A 4 -4.11 -23.12 -25.95
C SER A 4 -5.35 -22.48 -25.34
N LEU A 5 -6.54 -22.95 -25.70
CA LEU A 5 -7.77 -22.58 -25.00
C LEU A 5 -7.59 -22.96 -23.53
N GLY A 6 -7.77 -21.98 -22.65
CA GLY A 6 -7.59 -22.20 -21.21
C GLY A 6 -8.65 -23.19 -20.72
N ILE A 7 -8.28 -24.11 -19.84
CA ILE A 7 -9.22 -25.08 -19.23
C ILE A 7 -10.47 -24.36 -18.66
N ILE A 8 -10.29 -23.14 -18.16
CA ILE A 8 -11.37 -22.30 -17.62
C ILE A 8 -12.41 -21.91 -18.70
N GLU A 9 -11.97 -21.63 -19.93
CA GLU A 9 -12.85 -21.24 -21.03
C GLU A 9 -13.70 -22.44 -21.49
N ILE A 10 -13.06 -23.61 -21.65
CA ILE A 10 -13.73 -24.86 -22.02
C ILE A 10 -14.72 -25.27 -20.91
N LEU A 11 -14.33 -25.14 -19.65
CA LEU A 11 -15.20 -25.43 -18.51
C LEU A 11 -16.40 -24.47 -18.44
N GLY A 12 -16.18 -23.18 -18.71
CA GLY A 12 -17.26 -22.19 -18.81
C GLY A 12 -18.27 -22.54 -19.90
N ILE A 13 -17.78 -22.89 -21.10
CA ILE A 13 -18.65 -23.30 -22.21
C ILE A 13 -19.40 -24.60 -21.88
N ALA A 14 -18.74 -25.59 -21.26
CA ALA A 14 -19.38 -26.85 -20.85
C ALA A 14 -20.53 -26.63 -19.86
N PHE A 15 -20.36 -25.75 -18.87
CA PHE A 15 -21.42 -25.37 -17.93
C PHE A 15 -22.62 -24.70 -18.62
N VAL A 16 -22.38 -23.85 -19.62
CA VAL A 16 -23.44 -23.22 -20.42
C VAL A 16 -24.21 -24.26 -21.23
N ILE A 17 -23.51 -25.21 -21.87
CA ILE A 17 -24.14 -26.29 -22.65
C ILE A 17 -25.00 -27.17 -21.74
N LEU A 18 -24.51 -27.58 -20.57
CA LEU A 18 -25.26 -28.37 -19.59
C LEU A 18 -26.53 -27.65 -19.11
N LYS A 19 -26.47 -26.32 -18.95
CA LYS A 19 -27.65 -25.50 -18.59
C LYS A 19 -28.68 -25.47 -19.72
N LEU A 20 -28.25 -25.32 -20.97
CA LEU A 20 -29.13 -25.32 -22.15
C LEU A 20 -29.78 -26.69 -22.39
N MET A 21 -29.07 -27.77 -22.08
CA MET A 21 -29.61 -29.14 -22.14
C MET A 21 -30.57 -29.47 -20.99
N GLY A 22 -30.74 -28.57 -20.01
CA GLY A 22 -31.67 -28.78 -18.89
C GLY A 22 -31.18 -29.77 -17.83
N TYR A 23 -29.88 -30.12 -17.81
CA TYR A 23 -29.32 -30.98 -16.76
C TYR A 23 -29.15 -30.27 -15.42
N ILE A 24 -29.10 -28.94 -15.42
CA ILE A 24 -28.86 -28.11 -14.23
C ILE A 24 -29.95 -27.04 -14.12
N ASP A 25 -30.79 -27.10 -13.10
CA ASP A 25 -31.86 -26.11 -12.88
C ASP A 25 -31.40 -24.81 -12.21
N TRP A 26 -30.13 -24.74 -11.81
CA TRP A 26 -29.58 -23.61 -11.05
C TRP A 26 -29.66 -22.28 -11.82
N SER A 27 -29.68 -21.18 -11.07
CA SER A 27 -29.70 -19.83 -11.62
C SER A 27 -28.50 -19.55 -12.52
N TRP A 28 -28.70 -18.74 -13.56
CA TRP A 28 -27.66 -18.30 -14.52
C TRP A 28 -26.41 -17.71 -13.87
N TRP A 29 -26.55 -17.15 -12.66
CA TRP A 29 -25.43 -16.73 -11.82
C TRP A 29 -24.43 -17.87 -11.58
N LEU A 30 -24.87 -19.04 -11.13
CA LEU A 30 -23.97 -20.17 -10.85
C LEU A 30 -23.27 -20.71 -12.11
N VAL A 31 -23.94 -20.62 -13.27
CA VAL A 31 -23.41 -21.06 -14.57
C VAL A 31 -22.27 -20.15 -15.06
N THR A 32 -22.32 -18.87 -14.73
CA THR A 32 -21.31 -17.88 -15.11
C THR A 32 -20.23 -17.69 -14.06
N LEU A 33 -20.34 -18.39 -12.92
CA LEU A 33 -19.38 -18.37 -11.82
C LEU A 33 -17.95 -18.80 -12.22
N PRO A 34 -17.73 -19.76 -13.14
CA PRO A 34 -16.38 -20.05 -13.65
C PRO A 34 -15.76 -18.87 -14.43
N LEU A 35 -16.57 -18.03 -15.07
CA LEU A 35 -16.13 -16.87 -15.86
C LEU A 35 -15.82 -15.66 -14.99
N TYR A 36 -16.74 -15.27 -14.09
CA TYR A 36 -16.54 -14.09 -13.24
C TYR A 36 -16.02 -14.41 -11.84
N GLY A 37 -15.98 -15.68 -11.41
CA GLY A 37 -15.56 -16.10 -10.08
C GLY A 37 -14.16 -15.60 -9.71
N PRO A 38 -13.13 -15.78 -10.57
CA PRO A 38 -11.82 -15.20 -10.35
C PRO A 38 -11.86 -13.66 -10.26
N LEU A 39 -12.67 -13.01 -11.10
CA LEU A 39 -12.83 -11.56 -11.14
C LEU A 39 -13.50 -11.01 -9.86
N ALA A 40 -14.56 -11.68 -9.39
CA ALA A 40 -15.29 -11.36 -8.18
C ALA A 40 -14.42 -11.56 -6.93
N LEU A 41 -13.64 -12.65 -6.90
CA LEU A 41 -12.67 -12.89 -5.83
C LEU A 41 -11.62 -11.78 -5.77
N LEU A 42 -11.10 -11.37 -6.92
CA LEU A 42 -10.13 -10.28 -7.01
C LEU A 42 -10.73 -8.96 -6.51
N PHE A 43 -11.97 -8.64 -6.91
CA PHE A 43 -12.70 -7.48 -6.40
C PHE A 43 -12.89 -7.51 -4.88
N ILE A 44 -13.28 -8.65 -4.33
CA ILE A 44 -13.44 -8.83 -2.88
C ILE A 44 -12.10 -8.60 -2.18
N VAL A 45 -11.02 -9.22 -2.65
CA VAL A 45 -9.69 -9.04 -2.04
C VAL A 45 -9.25 -7.57 -2.11
N THR A 46 -9.39 -6.93 -3.26
CA THR A 46 -8.96 -5.54 -3.46
C THR A 46 -9.78 -4.54 -2.65
N ILE A 47 -11.05 -4.80 -2.36
CA ILE A 47 -11.90 -3.88 -1.58
C ILE A 47 -11.90 -4.22 -0.10
N LEU A 48 -12.09 -5.49 0.24
CA LEU A 48 -12.30 -5.96 1.61
C LEU A 48 -11.00 -5.92 2.43
N VAL A 49 -9.86 -6.30 1.82
CA VAL A 49 -8.56 -6.30 2.51
C VAL A 49 -8.15 -4.91 2.97
N PRO A 50 -8.13 -3.85 2.12
CA PRO A 50 -7.80 -2.52 2.60
C PRO A 50 -8.87 -1.97 3.55
N LEU A 51 -10.15 -2.30 3.40
CA LEU A 51 -11.20 -1.87 4.32
C LEU A 51 -10.93 -2.37 5.75
N ILE A 52 -10.52 -3.62 5.90
CA ILE A 52 -10.17 -4.23 7.20
C ILE A 52 -8.79 -3.74 7.69
N ALA A 53 -7.81 -3.57 6.79
CA ALA A 53 -6.45 -3.15 7.16
C ALA A 53 -6.32 -1.65 7.46
N TYR A 54 -7.19 -0.81 6.89
CA TYR A 54 -7.20 0.64 7.07
C TYR A 54 -7.26 1.10 8.54
N PRO A 55 -8.21 0.61 9.38
CA PRO A 55 -8.28 1.00 10.79
C PRO A 55 -7.05 0.56 11.60
N PHE A 56 -6.44 -0.57 11.24
CA PHE A 56 -5.24 -1.07 11.90
C PHE A 56 -4.00 -0.22 11.57
N ARG A 57 -3.86 0.16 10.30
CA ARG A 57 -2.71 0.94 9.80
C ARG A 57 -2.65 2.34 10.43
N ARG A 58 -3.80 2.98 10.71
CA ARG A 58 -3.90 4.31 11.35
C ARG A 58 -3.26 4.37 12.75
N LYS A 59 -3.42 3.33 13.57
CA LYS A 59 -2.97 3.35 14.99
C LYS A 59 -1.45 3.38 15.12
N LYS A 60 -0.77 2.59 14.29
CA LYS A 60 0.70 2.46 14.34
C LYS A 60 1.41 3.72 13.83
N ILE A 61 0.83 4.41 12.85
CA ILE A 61 1.41 5.63 12.27
C ILE A 61 1.44 6.77 13.29
N LYS A 62 0.35 6.99 14.04
CA LYS A 62 0.32 8.03 15.08
C LYS A 62 1.34 7.82 16.20
N GLU A 63 1.59 6.56 16.55
CA GLU A 63 2.60 6.19 17.56
C GLU A 63 4.02 6.52 17.06
N LEU A 64 4.31 6.22 15.79
CA LEU A 64 5.60 6.55 15.18
C LEU A 64 5.81 8.05 15.07
N GLU A 65 4.78 8.81 14.70
CA GLU A 65 4.85 10.28 14.67
C GLU A 65 5.14 10.86 16.05
N LYS A 66 4.50 10.36 17.11
CA LYS A 66 4.81 10.78 18.49
C LYS A 66 6.26 10.46 18.87
N ARG A 67 6.73 9.24 18.57
CA ARG A 67 8.12 8.84 18.83
C ARG A 67 9.13 9.68 18.05
N MET A 68 8.78 10.04 16.81
CA MET A 68 9.61 10.93 15.98
C MET A 68 9.61 12.35 16.51
N ALA A 69 8.47 12.88 16.95
CA ALA A 69 8.37 14.20 17.57
C ALA A 69 9.19 14.26 18.86
N GLU A 70 9.04 13.26 19.74
CA GLU A 70 9.78 13.15 20.99
C GLU A 70 11.28 12.92 20.76
N TYR A 71 11.65 12.12 19.74
CA TYR A 71 13.05 11.94 19.32
C TYR A 71 13.63 13.23 18.73
N ASN A 72 12.87 13.94 17.90
CA ASN A 72 13.31 15.18 17.27
C ASN A 72 13.47 16.30 18.30
N GLU A 73 12.58 16.38 19.29
CA GLU A 73 12.69 17.30 20.41
C GLU A 73 13.90 16.98 21.29
N ARG A 74 14.11 15.71 21.66
CA ARG A 74 15.33 15.27 22.37
C ARG A 74 16.61 15.51 21.56
N ARG A 75 16.55 15.34 20.24
CA ARG A 75 17.67 15.61 19.33
C ARG A 75 17.96 17.11 19.23
N SER A 76 16.92 17.94 19.23
CA SER A 76 17.01 19.40 19.24
C SER A 76 17.63 19.91 20.54
N GLN A 77 17.33 19.27 21.67
CA GLN A 77 17.96 19.56 22.96
C GLN A 77 19.39 18.98 23.10
N SER A 78 19.83 18.11 22.17
CA SER A 78 21.15 17.49 22.29
C SER A 78 22.27 18.53 22.02
N PRO A 79 23.20 18.77 22.96
CA PRO A 79 24.30 19.72 22.77
C PRO A 79 25.32 19.29 21.71
N ARG A 80 25.20 18.07 21.15
CA ARG A 80 26.14 17.48 20.19
C ARG A 80 25.86 17.86 18.73
N PHE A 81 24.67 18.40 18.42
CA PHE A 81 24.29 18.76 17.04
C PHE A 81 24.88 20.09 16.56
N LYS A 82 25.38 20.94 17.46
CA LYS A 82 26.26 22.08 17.11
C LYS A 82 27.66 21.59 16.76
N SER A 83 27.77 20.68 15.78
CA SER A 83 29.01 19.99 15.44
C SER A 83 29.90 20.87 14.56
N ARG A 84 30.76 21.69 15.18
CA ARG A 84 31.88 22.47 14.57
C ARG A 84 31.52 23.51 13.51
N PHE A 85 30.49 23.31 12.71
CA PHE A 85 30.08 24.17 11.62
C PHE A 85 29.55 25.50 12.13
N GLN A 86 28.65 25.46 13.13
CA GLN A 86 28.17 26.69 13.76
C GLN A 86 29.28 27.45 14.48
N LYS A 87 30.23 26.74 15.13
CA LYS A 87 31.42 27.38 15.69
C LYS A 87 32.26 28.08 14.62
N ARG A 88 32.46 27.42 13.47
CA ARG A 88 33.15 28.03 12.31
C ARG A 88 32.40 29.22 11.74
N LEU A 89 31.07 29.20 11.71
CA LEU A 89 30.27 30.35 11.24
C LEU A 89 30.42 31.53 12.20
N GLU A 90 30.35 31.29 13.50
CA GLU A 90 30.59 32.30 14.54
C GLU A 90 32.04 32.84 14.46
N GLU A 91 33.02 31.99 14.20
CA GLU A 91 34.44 32.38 13.98
C GLU A 91 34.59 33.24 12.72
N LEU A 92 34.04 32.82 11.57
CA LEU A 92 34.10 33.56 10.31
C LEU A 92 33.39 34.91 10.38
N GLU A 93 32.28 34.98 11.12
CA GLU A 93 31.57 36.22 11.36
C GLU A 93 32.36 37.18 12.25
N ARG A 94 33.04 36.65 13.29
CA ARG A 94 33.99 37.43 14.09
C ARG A 94 35.17 37.95 13.27
N GLU A 95 35.77 37.12 12.44
CA GLU A 95 36.88 37.53 11.56
C GLU A 95 36.46 38.60 10.56
N ARG A 96 35.27 38.46 9.93
CA ARG A 96 34.73 39.50 9.05
C ARG A 96 34.50 40.82 9.78
N ASN A 97 33.95 40.80 10.99
CA ASN A 97 33.71 42.01 11.77
C ASN A 97 34.99 42.72 12.21
N LEU A 98 36.07 41.97 12.48
CA LEU A 98 37.38 42.55 12.79
C LEU A 98 38.05 43.19 11.57
N LYS A 99 37.82 42.64 10.37
CA LYS A 99 38.40 43.16 9.12
C LYS A 99 37.67 44.40 8.58
N ASN A 100 36.40 44.59 8.97
CA ASN A 100 35.56 45.72 8.58
C ASN A 100 35.58 46.89 9.60
N LYS A 101 36.42 46.81 10.63
CA LYS A 101 36.64 47.87 11.63
C LYS A 101 38.06 48.40 11.48
#